data_AF-A0A843YNC7-F1
#
_entry.id   AF-A0A843YNC7-F1
#
_cell.length_a   1.000
_cell.length_b   1.000
_cell.length_c   1.000
_cell.angle_alpha   90.00
_cell.angle_beta   90.00
_cell.angle_gamma   90.00
#
_symmetry.space_group_name_H-M   'P 1'
#
loop_
_entity.id
_entity.type
_entity.pdbx_description
1 polymer ?
#
loop_
_entity_poly.entity_id
_entity_poly.type
_entity_poly.pdbx_seq_one_letter_code
_entity_poly.pdbx_strand_id
1 'polypeptide(L)' 'ELTGSETFVHLDHHGETWVGLVHGIHNLEIGATLPVYLDPAHVYIFDENGALVAPASYALVA' A
#
# COMPACT_ATOMS: atom_id res chain seq x y z
N GLU A 1 3.78 0.16 -13.17
CA GLU A 1 4.08 1.30 -14.06
C GLU A 1 5.39 1.94 -13.61
N LEU A 2 6.22 2.46 -14.53
CA LEU A 2 7.52 3.06 -14.20
C LEU A 2 7.47 4.56 -14.45
N THR A 3 7.72 5.37 -13.42
CA THR A 3 7.71 6.83 -13.49
C THR A 3 9.08 7.37 -13.09
N GLY A 4 10.11 7.11 -13.90
CA GLY A 4 11.46 7.68 -13.74
C GLY A 4 12.21 7.31 -12.46
N SER A 5 11.77 7.81 -11.30
CA SER A 5 12.32 7.55 -9.97
C SER A 5 11.48 6.59 -9.13
N GLU A 6 10.31 6.16 -9.61
CA GLU A 6 9.37 5.35 -8.84
C GLU A 6 8.78 4.22 -9.67
N THR A 7 8.29 3.20 -8.97
CA THR A 7 7.53 2.09 -9.54
C THR A 7 6.17 2.01 -8.84
N PHE A 8 5.10 2.08 -9.63
CA PHE A 8 3.75 1.74 -9.16
C PHE A 8 3.51 0.25 -9.38
N VAL A 9 3.06 -0.43 -8.32
CA VAL A 9 2.73 -1.86 -8.34
C VAL A 9 1.24 -2.01 -8.08
N HIS A 10 0.53 -2.59 -9.03
CA HIS A 10 -0.86 -3.02 -8.85
C HIS A 10 -0.84 -4.48 -8.42
N LEU A 11 -1.40 -4.76 -7.26
CA LEU A 11 -1.45 -6.08 -6.65
C LEU A 11 -2.89 -6.54 -6.58
N ASP A 12 -3.13 -7.80 -6.92
CA ASP A 12 -4.36 -8.49 -6.52
C ASP A 12 -4.10 -9.15 -5.16
N HIS A 13 -4.90 -8.78 -4.15
CA HIS A 13 -4.89 -9.44 -2.85
C HIS A 13 -6.30 -9.89 -2.52
N HIS A 14 -6.56 -11.20 -2.68
CA HIS A 14 -7.87 -11.81 -2.47
C HIS A 14 -8.99 -11.18 -3.31
N GLY A 15 -8.71 -10.82 -4.56
CA GLY A 15 -9.68 -10.18 -5.46
C GLY A 15 -9.82 -8.67 -5.25
N GLU A 16 -9.11 -8.10 -4.28
CA GLU A 16 -9.05 -6.66 -4.07
C GLU A 16 -7.79 -6.07 -4.71
N THR A 17 -7.95 -4.93 -5.39
CA THR A 17 -6.82 -4.23 -6.03
C THR A 17 -6.13 -3.32 -5.03
N TRP A 18 -4.86 -3.58 -4.78
CA TRP A 18 -3.99 -2.71 -3.98
C TRP A 18 -3.00 -1.99 -4.88
N VAL A 19 -2.65 -0.76 -4.51
CA VAL A 19 -1.65 0.04 -5.22
C VAL A 19 -0.52 0.39 -4.27
N GLY A 20 0.68 -0.05 -4.60
CA GLY A 20 1.91 0.32 -3.91
C GLY A 20 2.75 1.29 -4.73
N LEU A 21 3.30 2.31 -4.09
CA LEU A 21 4.33 3.18 -4.67
C LEU A 21 5.66 2.87 -3.99
N VAL A 22 6.64 2.43 -4.76
CA VAL A 22 7.98 2.13 -4.25
C VAL A 22 9.02 2.99 -4.95
N HIS A 23 9.98 3.49 -4.19
CA HIS A 23 11.09 4.26 -4.72
C HIS A 23 12.02 3.36 -5.55
N GLY A 24 12.55 3.91 -6.64
CA GLY A 24 13.44 3.23 -7.57
C GLY A 24 12.71 2.55 -8.72
N ILE A 25 13.50 2.11 -9.70
CA ILE A 25 13.03 1.33 -10.84
C ILE A 25 13.13 -0.15 -10.47
N HIS A 26 11.98 -0.81 -10.31
CA HIS A 26 11.90 -2.24 -10.03
C HIS A 26 11.36 -2.95 -11.26
N ASN A 27 12.16 -3.86 -11.84
CA ASN A 27 11.73 -4.69 -12.96
C ASN A 27 10.96 -5.91 -12.44
N LEU A 28 9.64 -5.79 -12.34
CA LEU A 28 8.73 -6.83 -11.87
C LEU A 28 8.02 -7.48 -13.05
N GLU A 29 7.91 -8.80 -13.02
CA GLU A 29 7.14 -9.56 -14.00
C GLU A 29 5.64 -9.50 -13.69
N ILE A 30 4.81 -9.25 -14.71
CA ILE A 30 3.36 -9.20 -14.56
C ILE A 30 2.83 -10.59 -14.19
N GLY A 31 2.01 -10.66 -13.15
CA GLY A 31 1.44 -11.90 -12.65
C GLY A 31 2.36 -12.68 -11.70
N ALA A 32 3.58 -12.22 -11.46
CA ALA A 32 4.45 -12.82 -10.46
C ALA A 32 3.89 -12.63 -9.04
N THR A 33 4.02 -13.67 -8.21
CA THR A 33 3.70 -13.56 -6.79
C THR A 33 4.74 -12.68 -6.10
N LEU A 34 4.28 -11.60 -5.48
CA LEU A 34 5.14 -10.67 -4.75
C LEU A 34 4.86 -10.75 -3.24
N PRO A 35 5.83 -11.12 -2.40
CA PRO A 35 5.69 -10.97 -0.96
C PRO A 35 5.68 -9.48 -0.61
N VAL A 36 4.61 -9.03 0.03
CA VAL A 36 4.44 -7.66 0.52
C VAL A 36 4.15 -7.68 2.01
N TYR A 37 4.56 -6.62 2.70
CA TYR A 37 4.40 -6.48 4.13
C TYR A 37 3.75 -5.13 4.41
N LEU A 38 2.80 -5.13 5.33
CA LEU A 38 2.24 -3.91 5.89
C LEU A 38 2.85 -3.68 7.27
N ASP A 39 3.24 -2.44 7.55
CA ASP A 39 3.51 -2.01 8.91
C ASP A 39 2.19 -1.51 9.53
N PRO A 40 1.63 -2.19 10.55
CA PRO A 40 0.39 -1.79 11.19
C PRO A 40 0.44 -0.36 11.75
N ALA A 41 1.63 0.17 12.06
CA ALA A 41 1.77 1.54 12.55
C ALA A 41 1.29 2.60 11.55
N HIS A 42 1.18 2.24 10.26
CA HIS A 42 0.75 3.10 9.16
C HIS A 42 -0.69 2.85 8.68
N VAL A 43 -1.46 1.99 9.36
CA VAL A 43 -2.83 1.62 8.98
C VAL A 43 -3.85 2.56 9.59
N TYR A 44 -4.81 3.02 8.78
CA TYR A 44 -5.97 3.80 9.22
C TYR A 44 -7.22 2.93 9.18
N ILE A 45 -8.09 3.05 10.19
CA ILE A 45 -9.33 2.28 10.30
C ILE A 45 -10.52 3.23 10.28
N PHE A 46 -11.46 2.97 9.38
CA PHE A 46 -12.68 3.75 9.20
C PHE A 46 -13.92 2.87 9.45
N ASP A 47 -15.01 3.48 9.89
CA ASP A 47 -16.32 2.81 9.95
C ASP A 47 -17.01 2.79 8.58
N GLU A 48 -18.16 2.13 8.50
CA GLU A 48 -18.96 2.00 7.27
C GLU A 48 -19.54 3.33 6.75
N ASN A 49 -19.61 4.37 7.60
CA ASN A 49 -20.02 5.72 7.22
C ASN A 49 -18.81 6.57 6.77
N GLY A 50 -17.60 6.01 6.80
CA GLY A 50 -16.36 6.66 6.42
C GLY A 50 -15.72 7.50 7.53
N ALA A 51 -16.21 7.44 8.77
CA ALA A 51 -15.61 8.16 9.87
C ALA A 51 -14.33 7.45 10.36
N LEU A 52 -13.29 8.23 10.68
CA LEU A 52 -12.03 7.69 11.22
C LEU A 52 -12.26 7.14 12.63
N VAL A 53 -12.06 5.84 12.82
CA VAL A 53 -12.19 5.14 14.11
C VAL A 53 -10.84 5.05 14.82
N ALA A 54 -9.77 4.76 14.07
CA ALA A 54 -8.41 4.73 14.60
C ALA A 54 -7.42 5.32 13.58
N PRO A 55 -6.65 6.36 13.96
CA PRO A 55 -5.55 6.84 13.12
C PRO A 55 -4.39 5.84 13.14
N ALA A 56 -3.54 5.94 12.12
CA ALA A 56 -2.25 5.28 12.12
C ALA A 56 -1.42 5.73 13.33
N SER A 57 -0.86 4.79 14.09
CA SER A 57 -0.18 5.11 15.35
C SER A 57 1.06 5.98 15.15
N TYR A 58 1.72 5.91 13.99
CA TYR A 58 2.85 6.80 13.68
C TYR A 58 2.42 8.27 13.64
N ALA A 59 1.19 8.55 13.20
CA ALA A 59 0.67 9.91 13.05
C ALA A 59 0.24 10.55 14.38
N LEU A 60 0.11 9.74 15.44
CA LEU A 60 -0.21 10.23 16.79
C LEU A 60 0.99 10.83 17.54
N VAL A 61 2.21 10.63 17.04
CA VAL A 61 3.46 11.04 17.70
C VAL A 61 4.02 12.35 17.14
N ALA A 62 3.17 13.16 16.47
CA ALA A 62 3.53 14.46 15.89
C ALA A 62 3.19 15.65 16.80
#